data_AF-A0A921GA71-F1
#
_entry.id   AF-A0A921GA71-F1
#
_cell.length_a   1.000
_cell.length_b   1.000
_cell.length_c   1.000
_cell.angle_alpha   90.00
_cell.angle_beta   90.00
_cell.angle_gamma   90.00
#
_symmetry.space_group_name_H-M   'P 1'
#
loop_
_entity.id
_entity.type
_entity.pdbx_description
1 polymer ?
#
loop_
_entity_poly.entity_id
_entity_poly.type
_entity_poly.pdbx_seq_one_letter_code
_entity_poly.pdbx_strand_id
1 'polypeptide(L)'
;MILENKVHLKKFLLISIIPIIVFLIIGNIFFFYQYHSYTQNYNNKIASLVNLLDKEYPDIDRNELISILNSDDKVSEDIFSRYGIDIQNESIIIENDRLFSGFIIVYNILFIGLALSIILLYLKHEKVQNKEIKKIVKCIEEINKKNYSINIDENSEDELSILKNELYKIT
;
A
#
# COMPACT_ATOMS: atom_id res chain seq x y z
N MET A 1 31.19 -17.60 -3.43
CA MET A 1 30.51 -16.66 -4.35
C MET A 1 29.02 -16.97 -4.63
N ILE A 2 28.63 -17.99 -5.41
CA ILE A 2 27.19 -18.23 -5.73
C ILE A 2 26.34 -18.56 -4.48
N LEU A 3 26.91 -19.31 -3.53
CA LEU A 3 26.21 -19.66 -2.28
C LEU A 3 26.04 -18.46 -1.35
N GLU A 4 27.02 -17.56 -1.34
CA GLU A 4 27.10 -16.38 -0.48
C GLU A 4 26.08 -15.31 -0.89
N ASN A 5 25.89 -15.12 -2.21
CA ASN A 5 24.87 -14.20 -2.71
C ASN A 5 23.44 -14.64 -2.36
N LYS A 6 23.17 -15.95 -2.38
CA LYS A 6 21.87 -16.50 -1.94
C LYS A 6 21.59 -16.25 -0.45
N VAL A 7 22.63 -16.18 0.39
CA VAL A 7 22.49 -15.89 1.83
C VAL A 7 22.19 -14.41 2.05
N HIS A 8 22.90 -13.51 1.35
CA HIS A 8 22.63 -12.08 1.40
C HIS A 8 21.22 -11.72 0.91
N LEU A 9 20.76 -12.34 -0.18
CA LEU A 9 19.41 -12.16 -0.68
C LEU A 9 18.35 -12.57 0.34
N LYS A 10 18.48 -13.76 0.96
CA LYS A 10 17.55 -14.21 2.01
C LYS A 10 17.51 -13.25 3.19
N LYS A 11 18.67 -12.74 3.61
CA LYS A 11 18.79 -11.77 4.70
C LYS A 11 18.13 -10.43 4.34
N PHE A 12 18.34 -9.95 3.11
CA PHE A 12 17.68 -8.74 2.60
C PHE A 12 16.16 -8.86 2.59
N LEU A 13 15.63 -9.99 2.09
CA LEU A 13 14.19 -10.25 2.07
C LEU A 13 13.61 -10.28 3.49
N LEU A 14 14.28 -10.94 4.43
CA LEU A 14 13.86 -10.98 5.84
C LEU A 14 13.85 -9.60 6.49
N ILE A 15 14.89 -8.79 6.27
CA ILE A 15 14.98 -7.43 6.81
C ILE A 15 13.90 -6.53 6.21
N SER A 16 13.58 -6.71 4.92
CA SER A 16 12.58 -5.91 4.21
C SER A 16 11.15 -6.15 4.71
N ILE A 17 10.87 -7.30 5.32
CA ILE A 17 9.53 -7.63 5.85
C ILE A 17 9.19 -6.78 7.09
N ILE A 18 10.18 -6.46 7.92
CA ILE A 18 9.98 -5.71 9.16
C ILE A 18 9.30 -4.34 8.94
N PRO A 19 9.83 -3.44 8.08
CA PRO A 19 9.20 -2.15 7.84
C PRO A 19 7.82 -2.27 7.18
N ILE A 20 7.60 -3.29 6.34
CA ILE A 20 6.29 -3.56 5.72
C ILE A 20 5.25 -3.86 6.81
N ILE A 21 5.57 -4.75 7.76
CA ILE A 21 4.68 -5.09 8.87
C ILE A 21 4.40 -3.87 9.74
N VAL A 22 5.44 -3.09 10.09
CA VAL A 22 5.28 -1.88 10.90
C VAL A 22 4.34 -0.88 10.21
N PHE A 23 4.53 -0.63 8.92
CA PHE A 23 3.69 0.30 8.16
C PHE A 23 2.23 -0.17 8.06
N LEU A 24 2.01 -1.47 7.89
CA LEU A 24 0.68 -2.07 7.93
C LEU A 24 0.00 -1.86 9.29
N ILE A 25 0.72 -2.11 10.40
CA ILE A 25 0.17 -1.93 11.75
C ILE A 25 -0.20 -0.46 11.99
N ILE A 26 0.70 0.48 11.68
CA ILE A 26 0.46 1.91 11.85
C ILE A 26 -0.74 2.37 11.01
N GLY A 27 -0.81 1.94 9.73
CA GLY A 27 -1.94 2.25 8.86
C GLY A 27 -3.27 1.75 9.41
N ASN A 28 -3.33 0.52 9.91
CA ASN A 28 -4.55 -0.03 10.51
C ASN A 28 -4.96 0.70 11.80
N ILE A 29 -4.00 1.08 12.66
CA ILE A 29 -4.28 1.91 13.84
C ILE A 29 -4.86 3.27 13.42
N PHE A 30 -4.28 3.89 12.40
CA PHE A 30 -4.76 5.16 11.85
C PHE A 30 -6.21 5.03 11.34
N PHE A 31 -6.50 4.00 10.53
CA PHE A 31 -7.86 3.74 10.06
C PHE A 31 -8.83 3.53 11.21
N PHE A 32 -8.45 2.76 12.23
CA PHE A 32 -9.30 2.55 13.41
C PHE A 32 -9.61 3.85 14.15
N TYR A 33 -8.61 4.70 14.35
CA TYR A 33 -8.79 6.01 14.95
C TYR A 33 -9.72 6.89 14.11
N GLN A 34 -9.52 6.91 12.79
CA GLN A 34 -10.33 7.67 11.87
C GLN A 34 -11.80 7.23 11.90
N TYR A 35 -12.04 5.92 11.93
CA TYR A 35 -13.38 5.37 12.05
C TYR A 35 -14.03 5.71 13.39
N HIS A 36 -13.30 5.58 14.50
CA HIS A 36 -13.83 5.95 15.80
C HIS A 36 -14.19 7.44 15.87
N SER A 37 -13.32 8.32 15.37
CA SER A 37 -13.57 9.76 15.31
C SER A 37 -14.77 10.09 14.43
N TYR A 38 -14.89 9.45 13.27
CA TYR A 38 -16.03 9.58 12.38
C TYR A 38 -17.33 9.19 13.09
N THR A 39 -17.38 8.02 13.72
CA THR A 39 -18.57 7.53 14.45
C THR A 39 -18.95 8.46 15.61
N GLN A 40 -17.97 8.97 16.36
CA GLN A 40 -18.27 9.92 17.44
C GLN A 40 -18.84 11.25 16.92
N ASN A 41 -18.20 11.86 15.93
CA ASN A 41 -18.66 13.12 15.34
C ASN A 41 -20.07 12.97 14.78
N TYR A 42 -20.33 11.82 14.17
CA TYR A 42 -21.63 11.49 13.61
C TYR A 42 -22.70 11.30 14.70
N ASN A 43 -22.45 10.44 15.69
CA ASN A 43 -23.39 10.21 16.80
C ASN A 43 -23.71 11.50 17.56
N ASN A 44 -22.72 12.40 17.73
CA ASN A 44 -22.93 13.70 18.37
C ASN A 44 -23.85 14.61 17.55
N LYS A 45 -23.74 14.62 16.22
CA LYS A 45 -24.65 15.37 15.34
C LYS A 45 -26.08 14.84 15.42
N ILE A 46 -26.27 13.52 15.36
CA ILE A 46 -27.58 12.89 15.51
C ILE A 46 -28.18 13.19 16.89
N ALA A 47 -27.41 13.02 17.96
CA ALA A 47 -27.86 13.34 19.31
C ALA A 47 -28.29 14.81 19.45
N SER A 48 -27.55 15.73 18.81
CA SER A 48 -27.91 17.16 18.80
C SER A 48 -29.24 17.41 18.08
N LEU A 49 -29.48 16.74 16.96
CA LEU A 49 -30.73 16.83 16.20
C LEU A 49 -31.91 16.25 16.98
N VAL A 50 -31.73 15.07 17.59
CA VAL A 50 -32.75 14.45 18.46
C VAL A 50 -33.08 15.35 19.66
N ASN A 51 -32.08 15.94 20.31
CA ASN A 51 -32.29 16.86 21.42
C ASN A 51 -33.05 18.12 21.01
N LEU A 52 -32.79 18.67 19.82
CA LEU A 52 -33.55 19.81 19.29
C LEU A 52 -35.01 19.44 19.05
N LEU A 53 -35.27 18.27 18.46
CA LEU A 53 -36.61 17.78 18.21
C LEU A 53 -37.39 17.52 19.52
N ASP A 54 -36.77 16.87 20.51
CA ASP A 54 -37.43 16.60 21.79
C ASP A 54 -37.77 17.88 22.56
N LYS A 55 -36.97 18.94 22.40
CA LYS A 55 -37.18 20.24 23.05
C LYS A 55 -38.26 21.08 22.38
N GLU A 56 -38.20 21.23 21.06
CA GLU A 56 -39.06 22.15 20.31
C GLU A 56 -40.36 21.47 19.81
N TYR A 57 -40.41 20.13 19.77
CA TYR A 57 -41.56 19.35 19.28
C TYR A 57 -41.86 18.14 20.20
N PRO A 58 -42.36 18.38 21.43
CA PRO A 58 -42.57 17.33 22.45
C PRO A 58 -43.67 16.32 22.10
N ASP A 59 -44.54 16.62 21.13
CA ASP A 59 -45.64 15.75 20.70
C ASP A 59 -45.21 14.67 19.69
N ILE A 60 -43.95 14.70 19.23
CA ILE A 60 -43.41 13.69 18.31
C ILE A 60 -43.32 12.34 19.03
N ASP A 61 -43.77 11.26 18.37
CA ASP A 61 -43.57 9.91 18.89
C ASP A 61 -42.10 9.53 18.85
N ARG A 62 -41.49 9.45 20.04
CA ARG A 62 -40.10 9.02 20.21
C ARG A 62 -39.86 7.62 19.64
N ASN A 63 -40.86 6.73 19.67
CA ASN A 63 -40.69 5.38 19.14
C ASN A 63 -40.55 5.39 17.61
N GLU A 64 -41.31 6.25 16.93
CA GLU A 64 -41.19 6.47 15.49
C GLU A 64 -39.82 7.06 15.14
N LEU A 65 -39.34 8.06 15.90
CA LEU A 65 -38.03 8.66 15.72
C LEU A 65 -36.88 7.63 15.87
N ILE A 66 -36.93 6.80 16.91
CA ILE A 66 -35.94 5.74 17.14
C ILE A 66 -36.04 4.64 16.07
N SER A 67 -37.24 4.36 15.56
CA SER A 67 -37.42 3.39 14.47
C SER A 67 -36.73 3.83 13.19
N ILE A 68 -36.77 5.14 12.86
CA ILE A 68 -36.08 5.71 11.71
C ILE A 68 -34.56 5.59 11.87
N LEU A 69 -34.03 5.91 13.05
CA LEU A 69 -32.59 5.80 13.34
C LEU A 69 -32.06 4.36 13.23
N ASN A 70 -32.91 3.36 13.48
CA ASN A 70 -32.55 1.95 13.40
C ASN A 70 -32.98 1.30 12.08
N SER A 71 -33.64 2.02 11.18
CA SER A 71 -34.09 1.51 9.89
C SER A 71 -32.95 1.51 8.87
N ASP A 72 -32.92 0.49 8.02
CA ASP A 72 -32.01 0.40 6.86
C ASP A 72 -32.63 1.08 5.60
N ASP A 73 -33.73 1.81 5.76
CA ASP A 73 -34.49 2.37 4.66
C ASP A 73 -33.78 3.60 4.05
N LYS A 74 -33.67 3.63 2.72
CA LYS A 74 -33.09 4.77 2.01
C LYS A 74 -34.03 5.97 2.10
N VAL A 75 -33.57 7.02 2.76
CA VAL A 75 -34.28 8.30 2.84
C VAL A 75 -34.42 8.91 1.44
N SER A 76 -35.59 9.44 1.10
CA SER A 76 -35.81 10.06 -0.21
C SER A 76 -34.93 11.31 -0.37
N GLU A 77 -34.20 11.39 -1.48
CA GLU A 77 -33.26 12.47 -1.82
C GLU A 77 -33.92 13.86 -1.92
N ASP A 78 -35.23 13.93 -2.17
CA ASP A 78 -35.94 15.18 -2.50
C ASP A 78 -35.89 16.23 -1.38
N ILE A 79 -35.87 15.82 -0.11
CA ILE A 79 -35.97 16.76 1.03
C ILE A 79 -34.71 17.62 1.16
N PHE A 80 -33.52 17.03 1.03
CA PHE A 80 -32.25 17.72 1.24
C PHE A 80 -31.85 18.59 0.04
N SER A 81 -32.29 18.20 -1.17
CA SER A 81 -32.09 19.00 -2.38
C SER A 81 -32.68 20.42 -2.26
N ARG A 82 -33.82 20.56 -1.56
CA ARG A 82 -34.48 21.86 -1.30
C ARG A 82 -33.66 22.78 -0.40
N TYR A 83 -32.74 22.23 0.38
CA TYR A 83 -31.81 22.97 1.22
C TYR A 83 -30.41 23.09 0.59
N GLY A 84 -30.25 22.71 -0.67
CA GLY A 84 -28.97 22.77 -1.39
C GLY A 84 -27.95 21.72 -0.94
N ILE A 85 -28.40 20.66 -0.27
CA ILE A 85 -27.55 19.60 0.27
C ILE A 85 -27.65 18.38 -0.66
N ASP A 86 -26.51 18.00 -1.25
CA ASP A 86 -26.36 16.82 -2.09
C ASP A 86 -25.85 15.63 -1.28
N ILE A 87 -26.77 14.74 -0.92
CA ILE A 87 -26.50 13.56 -0.09
C ILE A 87 -25.68 12.50 -0.84
N GLN A 88 -25.60 12.56 -2.18
CA GLN A 88 -24.83 11.58 -2.96
C GLN A 88 -23.31 11.76 -2.78
N ASN A 89 -22.88 12.97 -2.42
CA ASN A 89 -21.47 13.32 -2.27
C ASN A 89 -21.03 13.48 -0.79
N GLU A 90 -21.97 13.60 0.15
CA GLU A 90 -21.70 13.85 1.57
C GLU A 90 -22.51 12.87 2.45
N SER A 91 -21.85 11.80 2.90
CA SER A 91 -22.50 10.64 3.54
C SER A 91 -23.26 10.97 4.84
N ILE A 92 -24.47 10.40 4.96
CA ILE A 92 -25.29 10.39 6.18
C ILE A 92 -25.77 8.92 6.40
N ILE A 93 -25.35 8.28 7.52
CA ILE A 93 -25.91 7.06 8.16
C ILE A 93 -25.56 5.62 7.63
N ILE A 94 -25.23 4.74 8.61
CA ILE A 94 -25.28 3.25 8.79
C ILE A 94 -24.59 2.28 7.79
N GLU A 95 -24.40 2.61 6.51
CA GLU A 95 -23.75 1.66 5.58
C GLU A 95 -22.20 1.65 5.68
N ASN A 96 -21.66 2.52 6.55
CA ASN A 96 -20.24 2.84 6.59
C ASN A 96 -19.38 1.75 7.23
N ASP A 97 -19.92 0.85 8.05
CA ASP A 97 -19.12 -0.20 8.71
C ASP A 97 -18.63 -1.24 7.71
N ARG A 98 -19.51 -1.63 6.78
CA ARG A 98 -19.18 -2.52 5.66
C ARG A 98 -18.25 -1.83 4.67
N LEU A 99 -18.52 -0.56 4.35
CA LEU A 99 -17.66 0.23 3.45
C LEU A 99 -16.27 0.44 4.05
N PHE A 100 -16.18 0.80 5.34
CA PHE A 100 -14.93 0.96 6.06
C PHE A 100 -14.11 -0.33 6.11
N SER A 101 -14.76 -1.45 6.44
CA SER A 101 -14.11 -2.77 6.39
C SER A 101 -13.63 -3.10 4.97
N GLY A 102 -14.44 -2.78 3.96
CA GLY A 102 -14.08 -2.90 2.54
C GLY A 102 -12.88 -2.04 2.15
N PHE A 103 -12.84 -0.78 2.59
CA PHE A 103 -11.73 0.14 2.33
C PHE A 103 -10.43 -0.35 2.98
N ILE A 104 -10.49 -0.87 4.21
CA ILE A 104 -9.33 -1.50 4.87
C ILE A 104 -8.84 -2.68 4.03
N ILE A 105 -9.73 -3.57 3.58
CA ILE A 105 -9.35 -4.74 2.79
C ILE A 105 -8.67 -4.31 1.48
N VAL A 106 -9.28 -3.38 0.74
CA VAL A 106 -8.75 -2.86 -0.52
C VAL A 106 -7.39 -2.19 -0.31
N TYR A 107 -7.24 -1.37 0.73
CA TYR A 107 -5.99 -0.74 1.11
C TYR A 107 -4.88 -1.77 1.36
N ASN A 108 -5.17 -2.81 2.14
CA ASN A 108 -4.19 -3.86 2.45
C ASN A 108 -3.78 -4.64 1.17
N ILE A 109 -4.73 -4.96 0.29
CA ILE A 109 -4.45 -5.66 -0.98
C ILE A 109 -3.54 -4.81 -1.87
N LEU A 110 -3.87 -3.53 -2.06
CA LEU A 110 -3.06 -2.61 -2.87
C LEU A 110 -1.65 -2.45 -2.30
N PHE A 111 -1.53 -2.30 -0.98
CA PHE A 111 -0.24 -2.14 -0.31
C PHE A 111 0.65 -3.38 -0.48
N ILE A 112 0.09 -4.58 -0.27
CA ILE A 112 0.81 -5.85 -0.47
C ILE A 112 1.24 -6.00 -1.94
N GLY A 113 0.36 -5.66 -2.89
CA GLY A 113 0.67 -5.68 -4.32
C GLY A 113 1.85 -4.78 -4.69
N LEU A 114 1.89 -3.55 -4.15
CA LEU A 114 3.00 -2.63 -4.34
C LEU A 114 4.30 -3.14 -3.72
N ALA A 115 4.26 -3.65 -2.48
CA ALA A 115 5.42 -4.20 -1.81
C ALA A 115 6.03 -5.39 -2.58
N LEU A 116 5.18 -6.30 -3.07
CA LEU A 116 5.61 -7.43 -3.90
C LEU A 116 6.21 -6.98 -5.24
N SER A 117 5.63 -5.96 -5.87
CA SER A 117 6.16 -5.39 -7.12
C SER A 117 7.59 -4.87 -6.96
N ILE A 118 7.87 -4.14 -5.87
CA ILE A 118 9.22 -3.63 -5.55
C ILE A 118 10.20 -4.78 -5.36
N ILE A 119 9.81 -5.83 -4.62
CA ILE A 119 10.65 -7.02 -4.41
C ILE A 119 10.96 -7.72 -5.74
N LEU A 120 9.97 -7.86 -6.63
CA LEU A 120 10.15 -8.48 -7.95
C LEU A 120 11.11 -7.66 -8.83
N LEU A 121 11.01 -6.33 -8.81
CA LEU A 121 11.94 -5.46 -9.53
C LEU A 121 13.38 -5.65 -9.04
N TYR A 122 13.57 -5.68 -7.72
CA TYR A 122 14.88 -5.94 -7.11
C TYR A 122 15.44 -7.30 -7.52
N LEU A 123 14.65 -8.37 -7.43
CA LEU A 123 15.06 -9.72 -7.84
C LEU A 123 15.42 -9.80 -9.33
N LYS A 124 14.70 -9.07 -10.18
CA LYS A 124 15.02 -8.99 -11.62
C LYS A 124 16.36 -8.30 -11.84
N HIS A 125 16.60 -7.19 -11.16
CA HIS A 125 17.86 -6.45 -11.23
C HIS A 125 19.05 -7.30 -10.77
N GLU A 126 18.92 -7.99 -9.62
CA GLU A 126 19.96 -8.87 -9.08
C GLU A 126 20.27 -10.04 -10.02
N LYS A 127 19.27 -10.62 -10.68
CA LYS A 127 19.48 -11.68 -11.68
C LYS A 127 20.30 -11.19 -12.89
N VAL A 128 20.07 -9.96 -13.33
CA VAL A 128 20.83 -9.37 -14.45
C VAL A 128 22.28 -9.16 -14.01
N GLN A 129 22.52 -8.49 -12.90
CA GLN A 129 23.87 -8.28 -12.37
C GLN A 129 24.63 -9.59 -12.13
N ASN A 130 23.98 -10.61 -11.56
CA ASN A 130 24.59 -11.92 -11.37
C ASN A 130 25.04 -12.59 -12.68
N LYS A 131 24.33 -12.37 -13.78
CA LYS A 131 24.75 -12.88 -15.10
C LYS A 131 25.98 -12.13 -15.59
N GLU A 132 26.03 -10.82 -15.39
CA GLU A 132 27.17 -9.99 -15.79
C GLU A 132 28.44 -10.34 -15.00
N ILE A 133 28.33 -10.46 -13.68
CA ILE A 133 29.44 -10.89 -12.82
C ILE A 133 30.00 -12.24 -13.29
N LYS A 134 29.14 -13.21 -13.64
CA LYS A 134 29.60 -14.51 -14.16
C LYS A 134 30.36 -14.40 -15.49
N LYS A 135 29.96 -13.48 -16.37
CA LYS A 135 30.70 -13.21 -17.62
C LYS A 135 32.08 -12.64 -17.30
N ILE A 136 32.17 -11.70 -16.36
CA ILE A 136 33.43 -11.09 -15.91
C ILE A 136 34.35 -12.15 -15.25
N VAL A 137 33.82 -13.00 -14.37
CA VAL A 137 34.60 -14.09 -13.74
C VAL A 137 35.17 -15.02 -14.79
N LYS A 138 34.37 -15.42 -15.80
CA LYS A 138 34.83 -16.25 -16.90
C LYS A 138 35.91 -15.57 -17.74
N CYS A 139 35.80 -14.26 -17.96
CA CYS A 139 36.84 -13.46 -18.62
C CYS A 139 38.17 -13.53 -17.86
N ILE A 140 38.15 -13.28 -16.54
CA ILE A 140 39.34 -13.37 -15.68
C ILE A 140 39.96 -14.79 -15.73
N GLU A 141 39.16 -15.84 -15.73
CA GLU A 141 39.64 -17.22 -15.83
C GLU A 141 40.39 -17.50 -17.15
N GLU A 142 39.96 -16.92 -18.27
CA GLU A 142 40.64 -17.05 -19.57
C GLU A 142 41.93 -16.24 -19.63
N ILE A 143 41.94 -15.02 -19.08
CA ILE A 143 43.15 -14.21 -18.94
C ILE A 143 44.21 -14.96 -18.13
N ASN A 144 43.82 -15.59 -17.01
CA ASN A 144 44.73 -16.39 -16.19
C ASN A 144 45.33 -17.59 -16.94
N LYS A 145 44.66 -18.10 -17.98
CA LYS A 145 45.19 -19.14 -18.87
C LYS A 145 46.06 -18.58 -20.01
N LYS A 146 46.35 -17.28 -20.00
CA LYS A 146 47.03 -16.52 -21.08
C LYS A 146 46.23 -16.51 -22.40
N ASN A 147 44.92 -16.67 -22.32
CA ASN A 147 44.03 -16.61 -23.47
C ASN A 147 43.35 -15.23 -23.55
N TYR A 148 43.91 -14.35 -24.37
CA TYR A 148 43.50 -12.94 -24.47
C TYR A 148 42.48 -12.66 -25.59
N SER A 149 41.95 -13.69 -26.26
CA SER A 149 40.97 -13.52 -27.35
C SER A 149 39.55 -13.20 -26.84
N ILE A 150 39.41 -12.20 -25.97
CA ILE A 150 38.17 -11.91 -25.26
C ILE A 150 37.48 -10.71 -25.92
N ASN A 151 36.23 -10.92 -26.34
CA ASN A 151 35.38 -9.87 -26.86
C ASN A 151 34.44 -9.40 -25.74
N ILE A 152 34.69 -8.21 -25.20
CA ILE A 152 33.86 -7.61 -24.15
C ILE A 152 32.93 -6.61 -24.83
N ASP A 153 31.66 -6.96 -25.02
CA ASP A 153 30.67 -6.00 -25.52
C ASP A 153 30.42 -4.90 -24.47
N GLU A 154 30.68 -3.65 -24.86
CA GLU A 154 30.37 -2.43 -24.11
C GLU A 154 28.89 -2.08 -24.30
N ASN A 155 28.02 -2.29 -23.31
CA ASN A 155 26.61 -1.89 -23.48
C ASN A 155 25.90 -1.45 -22.17
N SER A 156 26.63 -1.02 -21.14
CA SER A 156 26.01 -0.47 -19.91
C SER A 156 26.88 0.61 -19.28
N GLU A 157 26.26 1.59 -18.62
CA GLU A 157 26.92 2.67 -17.85
C GLU A 157 26.80 2.42 -16.34
N ASP A 158 27.08 1.20 -15.87
CA ASP A 158 27.02 0.85 -14.44
C ASP A 158 28.41 0.56 -13.85
N GLU A 159 28.48 0.33 -12.54
CA GLU A 159 29.73 -0.01 -11.85
C GLU A 159 30.44 -1.26 -12.42
N LEU A 160 29.67 -2.24 -12.92
CA LEU A 160 30.21 -3.43 -13.58
C LEU A 160 30.92 -3.08 -14.90
N SER A 161 30.54 -1.97 -15.52
CA SER A 161 31.12 -1.48 -16.78
C SER A 161 32.46 -0.79 -16.56
N ILE A 162 32.62 -0.09 -15.44
CA ILE A 162 33.93 0.39 -14.97
C ILE A 162 34.87 -0.80 -14.76
N LEU A 163 34.39 -1.86 -14.09
CA LEU A 163 35.20 -3.07 -13.86
C LEU A 163 35.61 -3.76 -15.17
N LYS A 164 34.69 -3.85 -16.15
CA LYS A 164 35.00 -4.38 -17.49
C LYS A 164 36.09 -3.56 -18.19
N ASN A 165 36.04 -2.23 -18.09
CA ASN A 165 37.03 -1.34 -18.70
C ASN A 165 38.42 -1.49 -18.07
N GLU A 166 38.51 -1.58 -16.74
CA GLU A 166 39.79 -1.85 -16.07
C GLU A 166 40.36 -3.23 -16.47
N LEU A 167 39.50 -4.23 -16.66
CA LEU A 167 39.88 -5.54 -17.16
C LEU A 167 40.44 -5.48 -18.59
N TYR A 168 39.88 -4.62 -19.45
CA TYR A 168 40.36 -4.46 -20.83
C TYR A 168 41.79 -3.91 -20.89
N LYS A 169 42.19 -3.04 -19.96
CA LYS A 169 43.54 -2.45 -19.92
C LYS A 169 44.66 -3.46 -19.62
N ILE A 170 44.33 -4.61 -19.04
CA ILE A 170 45.30 -5.64 -18.62
C ILE A 170 45.35 -6.87 -19.54
N THR A 171 44.41 -6.97 -20.49
CA THR A 171 44.40 -7.91 -21.63
C THR A 171 45.17 -7.35 -22.81
#